data_AF-A0A9N9DCX1-F1
#
_entry.id   AF-A0A9N9DCX1-F1
#
_cell.length_a   1.000
_cell.length_b   1.000
_cell.length_c   1.000
_cell.angle_alpha   90.00
_cell.angle_beta   90.00
_cell.angle_gamma   90.00
#
_symmetry.space_group_name_H-M   'P 1'
#
loop_
_entity.id
_entity.type
_entity.pdbx_description
1 polymer ?
#
loop_
_entity_poly.entity_id
_entity_poly.type
_entity_poly.pdbx_seq_one_letter_code
_entity_poly.pdbx_strand_id
1 'polypeptide(L)'
;KDLPYVFATFFDKYKDIGLLGYETKESQTIRHASSEKPKNRLQLYHTFFPELVQIQMHLENFSLCEIHYNQLIASDFLCQLLLSSNLLSTNNEQARTEHAVTEIEINVCNNMQVNKQTTEVAMQVSNETHEIEDLKKQLEYVYNYVVESWEHNQVINKINRELTEQNNALKYK
;
A
#
# COMPACT_ATOMS: atom_id res chain seq x y z
N LYS A 1 14.85 -28.18 17.73
CA LYS A 1 15.90 -27.37 18.39
C LYS A 1 15.51 -25.93 18.16
N ASP A 2 15.30 -25.16 19.22
CA ASP A 2 14.99 -23.74 19.11
C ASP A 2 16.23 -23.00 18.64
N LEU A 3 16.20 -22.54 17.38
CA LEU A 3 17.29 -21.75 16.82
C LEU A 3 17.27 -20.36 17.45
N PRO A 4 18.44 -19.77 17.79
CA PRO A 4 18.51 -18.43 18.33
C PRO A 4 17.86 -17.42 17.39
N TYR A 5 17.21 -16.39 17.96
CA TYR A 5 16.64 -15.32 17.15
C TYR A 5 17.75 -14.44 16.60
N VAL A 6 17.64 -14.08 15.31
CA VAL A 6 18.62 -13.25 14.60
C VAL A 6 18.99 -11.99 15.40
N PHE A 7 18.00 -11.30 15.96
CA PHE A 7 18.20 -10.01 16.64
C PHE A 7 18.35 -10.13 18.16
N ALA A 8 18.25 -11.32 18.75
CA ALA A 8 18.36 -11.47 20.20
C ALA A 8 19.75 -11.05 20.73
N THR A 9 20.79 -11.22 19.93
CA THR A 9 22.18 -10.93 20.31
C THR A 9 22.55 -9.46 20.25
N PHE A 10 21.79 -8.63 19.53
CA PHE A 10 22.10 -7.21 19.37
C PHE A 10 20.91 -6.28 19.63
N PHE A 11 19.77 -6.80 20.08
CA PHE A 11 18.59 -5.99 20.42
C PHE A 11 18.92 -4.81 21.34
N ASP A 12 19.67 -5.04 22.42
CA ASP A 12 20.02 -4.00 23.40
C ASP A 12 20.76 -2.80 22.79
N LYS A 13 21.52 -3.03 21.71
CA LYS A 13 22.26 -1.99 20.99
C LYS A 13 21.36 -1.11 20.14
N TYR A 14 20.20 -1.61 19.74
CA TYR A 14 19.33 -0.98 18.75
C TYR A 14 17.89 -0.76 19.21
N LYS A 15 17.60 -0.98 20.49
CA LYS A 15 16.30 -0.66 21.09
C LYS A 15 15.90 0.81 20.89
N ASP A 16 16.88 1.72 20.86
CA ASP A 16 16.65 3.16 20.76
C ASP A 16 16.44 3.63 19.30
N ILE A 17 16.70 2.77 18.30
CA ILE A 17 16.46 3.06 16.88
C ILE A 17 15.14 2.46 16.36
N GLY A 18 14.26 2.05 17.28
CA GLY A 18 12.90 1.59 16.96
C GLY A 18 12.77 0.10 16.66
N LEU A 19 13.82 -0.70 16.85
CA LEU A 19 13.71 -2.16 16.82
C LEU A 19 12.87 -2.63 18.02
N LEU A 20 11.85 -3.48 17.78
CA LEU A 20 11.00 -3.97 18.85
C LEU A 20 11.67 -5.13 19.60
N GLY A 21 11.39 -5.21 20.90
CA GLY A 21 11.80 -6.33 21.73
C GLY A 21 11.19 -7.63 21.20
N TYR A 22 11.97 -8.71 21.22
CA TYR A 22 11.41 -10.02 20.94
C TYR A 22 10.53 -10.44 22.12
N GLU A 23 9.34 -10.98 21.83
CA GLU A 23 8.49 -11.61 22.84
C GLU A 23 8.60 -13.12 22.73
N THR A 24 8.80 -13.80 23.86
CA THR A 24 8.71 -15.26 23.93
C THR A 24 7.33 -15.67 24.41
N LYS A 25 6.33 -15.64 23.51
CA LYS A 25 5.03 -16.26 23.77
C LYS A 25 5.09 -17.74 23.38
N GLU A 26 4.45 -18.60 24.18
CA GLU A 26 4.41 -20.05 23.91
C GLU A 26 3.73 -20.39 22.56
N SER A 27 2.83 -19.52 22.08
CA SER A 27 2.09 -19.69 20.82
C SER A 27 2.64 -18.89 19.63
N GLN A 28 3.85 -18.32 19.73
CA GLN A 28 4.36 -17.46 18.66
C GLN A 28 4.71 -18.26 17.41
N THR A 29 4.49 -17.66 16.24
CA THR A 29 4.89 -18.28 14.98
C THR A 29 6.38 -17.99 14.70
N ILE A 30 7.21 -19.02 14.81
CA ILE A 30 8.65 -18.93 14.51
C ILE A 30 8.90 -19.21 13.02
N ARG A 31 9.66 -18.35 12.36
CA ARG A 31 10.05 -18.48 10.96
C ARG A 31 11.54 -18.73 10.83
N HIS A 32 11.94 -19.51 9.84
CA HIS A 32 13.35 -19.78 9.60
C HIS A 32 14.01 -18.60 8.87
N ALA A 33 15.15 -18.12 9.38
CA ALA A 33 15.80 -16.92 8.83
C ALA A 33 16.40 -17.15 7.43
N SER A 34 16.73 -18.40 7.06
CA SER A 34 17.22 -18.73 5.72
C SER A 34 16.13 -18.89 4.66
N SER A 35 14.84 -18.78 5.02
CA SER A 35 13.77 -18.82 4.02
C SER A 35 13.89 -17.64 3.05
N GLU A 36 13.46 -17.83 1.80
CA GLU A 36 13.74 -16.92 0.69
C GLU A 36 13.38 -15.46 1.00
N LYS A 37 12.20 -15.24 1.59
CA LYS A 37 11.70 -13.90 1.90
C LYS A 37 12.52 -13.20 3.01
N PRO A 38 12.75 -13.80 4.19
CA PRO A 38 13.71 -13.30 5.18
C PRO A 38 15.12 -13.07 4.63
N LYS A 39 15.67 -14.04 3.91
CA LYS A 39 17.05 -13.97 3.39
C LYS A 39 17.28 -12.73 2.53
N ASN A 40 16.34 -12.41 1.63
CA ASN A 40 16.44 -11.26 0.74
C ASN A 40 16.19 -9.95 1.49
N ARG A 41 15.23 -9.93 2.44
CA ARG A 41 14.89 -8.72 3.20
C ARG A 41 15.95 -8.32 4.22
N LEU A 42 16.58 -9.29 4.89
CA LEU A 42 17.63 -9.02 5.89
C LEU A 42 18.87 -8.35 5.29
N GLN A 43 19.14 -8.54 3.99
CA GLN A 43 20.23 -7.87 3.28
C GLN A 43 20.07 -6.35 3.27
N LEU A 44 18.84 -5.84 3.19
CA LEU A 44 18.55 -4.41 3.18
C LEU A 44 18.93 -3.71 4.49
N TYR A 45 19.15 -4.48 5.54
CA TYR A 45 19.41 -4.00 6.89
C TYR A 45 20.91 -4.03 7.25
N HIS A 46 21.79 -4.50 6.36
CA HIS A 46 23.24 -4.63 6.63
C HIS A 46 23.91 -3.30 6.98
N THR A 47 23.50 -2.21 6.34
CA THR A 47 24.01 -0.86 6.58
C THR A 47 23.60 -0.29 7.93
N PHE A 48 22.48 -0.77 8.48
CA PHE A 48 21.94 -0.32 9.78
C PHE A 48 22.35 -1.25 10.93
N PHE A 49 22.52 -2.53 10.65
CA PHE A 49 22.96 -3.54 11.61
C PHE A 49 24.13 -4.32 10.99
N PRO A 50 25.37 -3.83 11.11
CA PRO A 50 26.55 -4.49 10.54
C PRO A 50 26.74 -5.93 11.02
N GLU A 51 26.25 -6.28 12.21
CA GLU A 51 26.24 -7.64 12.75
C GLU A 51 25.45 -8.62 11.86
N LEU A 52 24.44 -8.13 11.12
CA LEU A 52 23.69 -8.95 10.16
C LEU A 52 24.56 -9.47 9.02
N VAL A 53 25.63 -8.78 8.64
CA VAL A 53 26.52 -9.25 7.56
C VAL A 53 27.15 -10.59 7.93
N GLN A 54 27.57 -10.75 9.19
CA GLN A 54 28.14 -12.00 9.69
C GLN A 54 27.07 -13.08 9.83
N ILE A 55 25.87 -12.70 10.29
CA ILE A 55 24.74 -13.62 10.47
C ILE A 55 24.18 -14.09 9.12
N GLN A 56 24.25 -13.26 8.07
CA GLN A 56 23.72 -13.55 6.74
C GLN A 56 24.32 -14.83 6.14
N MET A 57 25.60 -15.10 6.42
CA MET A 57 26.32 -16.29 5.95
C MET A 57 25.90 -17.57 6.66
N HIS A 58 25.14 -17.45 7.75
CA HIS A 58 24.77 -18.55 8.64
C HIS A 58 23.29 -18.53 9.00
N LEU A 59 22.42 -17.94 8.17
CA LEU A 59 20.99 -17.79 8.43
C LEU A 59 20.27 -19.12 8.67
N GLU A 60 20.84 -20.24 8.23
CA GLU A 60 20.31 -21.58 8.54
C GLU A 60 20.35 -21.92 10.04
N ASN A 61 21.17 -21.21 10.81
CA ASN A 61 21.32 -21.41 12.25
C ASN A 61 20.47 -20.45 13.08
N PHE A 62 19.62 -19.63 12.45
CA PHE A 62 18.83 -18.61 13.13
C PHE A 62 17.34 -18.68 12.78
N SER A 63 16.54 -18.16 13.71
CA SER A 63 15.11 -17.98 13.52
C SER A 63 14.69 -16.52 13.65
N LEU A 64 13.47 -16.22 13.21
CA LEU A 64 12.80 -14.95 13.42
C LEU A 64 11.53 -15.20 14.24
N CYS A 65 11.37 -14.44 15.32
CA CYS A 65 10.12 -14.37 16.04
C CYS A 65 9.08 -13.61 15.20
N GLU A 66 7.80 -13.75 15.57
CA GLU A 66 6.69 -13.14 14.85
C GLU A 66 6.80 -11.61 14.78
N ILE A 67 7.23 -10.98 15.88
CA ILE A 67 7.42 -9.52 15.94
C ILE A 67 8.50 -9.07 14.95
N HIS A 68 9.67 -9.71 14.96
CA HIS A 68 10.76 -9.37 14.04
C HIS A 68 10.41 -9.68 12.60
N TYR A 69 9.72 -10.79 12.34
CA TYR A 69 9.21 -11.09 11.01
C TYR A 69 8.26 -10.00 10.52
N ASN A 70 7.29 -9.61 11.34
CA ASN A 70 6.33 -8.58 10.96
C ASN A 70 6.98 -7.21 10.78
N GLN A 71 7.92 -6.86 11.66
CA GLN A 71 8.58 -5.57 11.64
C GLN A 71 9.59 -5.40 10.50
N LEU A 72 10.38 -6.45 10.20
CA LEU A 72 11.50 -6.36 9.25
C LEU A 72 11.17 -6.93 7.87
N ILE A 73 10.29 -7.93 7.82
CA ILE A 73 10.05 -8.74 6.62
C ILE A 73 8.67 -8.47 6.01
N ALA A 74 7.63 -8.34 6.85
CA ALA A 74 6.25 -8.09 6.40
C ALA A 74 5.93 -6.59 6.29
N SER A 75 6.58 -5.75 7.09
CA SER A 75 6.41 -4.31 7.11
C SER A 75 7.68 -3.61 6.62
N ASP A 76 7.50 -2.50 5.90
CA ASP A 76 8.59 -1.62 5.47
C ASP A 76 8.84 -0.46 6.45
N PHE A 77 8.08 -0.39 7.54
CA PHE A 77 8.09 0.75 8.47
C PHE A 77 9.47 0.99 9.06
N LEU A 78 10.15 -0.05 9.56
CA LEU A 78 11.47 0.10 10.17
C LEU A 78 12.52 0.52 9.13
N CYS A 79 12.47 -0.04 7.91
CA CYS A 79 13.36 0.37 6.83
C CYS A 79 13.20 1.86 6.49
N GLN A 80 11.97 2.36 6.37
CA GLN A 80 11.69 3.78 6.11
C GLN A 80 12.12 4.69 7.26
N LEU A 81 11.91 4.26 8.50
CA LEU A 81 12.34 4.99 9.69
C LEU A 81 13.87 5.13 9.74
N LEU A 82 14.59 4.06 9.42
CA LEU A 82 16.05 4.06 9.44
C LEU A 82 16.63 4.89 8.29
N LEU A 83 16.03 4.83 7.09
CA LEU A 83 16.43 5.66 5.94
C LEU A 83 16.21 7.16 6.20
N SER A 84 15.04 7.53 6.76
CA SER A 84 14.75 8.93 7.09
C SER A 84 15.65 9.48 8.20
N SER A 85 16.03 8.64 9.17
CA SER A 85 16.99 9.00 10.22
C SER A 85 18.41 9.18 9.70
N ASN A 86 18.86 8.33 8.76
CA ASN A 86 20.18 8.45 8.13
C ASN A 86 20.29 9.64 7.17
N LEU A 87 19.22 9.97 6.43
CA LEU A 87 19.16 11.19 5.59
C LEU A 87 19.35 12.48 6.40
N LEU A 88 19.02 12.46 7.70
CA LEU A 88 19.18 13.59 8.60
C LEU A 88 20.60 13.68 9.18
N SER A 89 21.36 12.58 9.18
CA SER A 89 22.68 12.46 9.79
C SER A 89 23.85 12.68 8.81
N THR A 90 23.65 12.48 7.50
CA THR A 90 24.72 12.55 6.48
C THR A 90 25.18 13.97 6.10
N ASN A 91 24.70 15.02 6.79
CA ASN A 91 25.21 16.38 6.55
C ASN A 91 26.56 16.67 7.21
N ASN A 92 27.12 15.78 8.03
CA ASN A 92 28.42 16.00 8.66
C ASN A 92 29.35 14.78 8.52
N GLU A 93 30.48 15.01 7.85
CA GLU A 93 31.77 14.29 7.93
C GLU A 93 31.99 12.99 7.11
N GLN A 94 32.62 13.21 5.94
CA GLN A 94 33.91 12.65 5.50
C GLN A 94 34.06 11.15 5.10
N ALA A 95 33.99 10.96 3.77
CA ALA A 95 34.97 10.31 2.88
C ALA A 95 35.25 8.78 2.89
N ARG A 96 35.04 8.23 1.67
CA ARG A 96 35.86 7.24 0.94
C ARG A 96 35.93 5.82 1.50
N THR A 97 35.02 4.95 1.03
CA THR A 97 35.30 3.74 0.20
C THR A 97 34.04 2.87 -0.01
N GLU A 98 32.89 3.41 -0.45
CA GLU A 98 31.66 2.59 -0.57
C GLU A 98 30.76 2.96 -1.77
N HIS A 99 31.35 3.50 -2.85
CA HIS A 99 30.58 4.07 -3.96
C HIS A 99 29.87 3.05 -4.88
N ALA A 100 30.14 1.74 -4.77
CA ALA A 100 29.50 0.73 -5.62
C ALA A 100 28.36 -0.03 -4.91
N VAL A 101 28.34 -0.09 -3.59
CA VAL A 101 27.34 -0.85 -2.81
C VAL A 101 26.11 0.00 -2.51
N THR A 102 26.30 1.31 -2.31
CA THR A 102 25.21 2.26 -2.03
C THR A 102 24.28 2.51 -3.21
N GLU A 103 24.76 2.52 -4.46
CA GLU A 103 23.90 2.76 -5.63
C GLU A 103 22.94 1.61 -5.90
N ILE A 104 23.35 0.35 -5.70
CA ILE A 104 22.50 -0.82 -5.90
C ILE A 104 21.43 -0.89 -4.80
N GLU A 105 21.80 -0.64 -3.54
CA GLU A 105 20.86 -0.69 -2.40
C GLU A 105 19.84 0.46 -2.42
N ILE A 106 20.26 1.67 -2.80
CA ILE A 106 19.36 2.81 -3.02
C ILE A 106 18.44 2.55 -4.21
N ASN A 107 18.95 1.99 -5.31
CA ASN A 107 18.13 1.69 -6.49
C ASN A 107 17.11 0.58 -6.19
N VAL A 108 17.45 -0.46 -5.42
CA VAL A 108 16.51 -1.52 -5.03
C VAL A 108 15.41 -1.00 -4.09
N CYS A 109 15.76 -0.15 -3.10
CA CYS A 109 14.75 0.50 -2.25
C CYS A 109 13.88 1.49 -3.04
N ASN A 110 14.44 2.25 -3.98
CA ASN A 110 13.69 3.14 -4.87
C ASN A 110 12.77 2.37 -5.81
N ASN A 111 13.21 1.25 -6.40
CA ASN A 111 12.35 0.38 -7.22
C ASN A 111 11.21 -0.23 -6.38
N MET A 112 11.43 -0.48 -5.10
CA MET A 112 10.39 -0.96 -4.19
C MET A 112 9.42 0.15 -3.78
N GLN A 113 9.91 1.39 -3.61
CA GLN A 113 9.07 2.59 -3.40
C GLN A 113 8.24 2.92 -4.64
N VAL A 114 8.80 2.77 -5.84
CA VAL A 114 8.07 2.86 -7.11
C VAL A 114 7.02 1.76 -7.18
N ASN A 115 7.33 0.50 -6.82
CA ASN A 115 6.34 -0.57 -6.78
C ASN A 115 5.23 -0.34 -5.74
N LYS A 116 5.53 0.27 -4.58
CA LYS A 116 4.54 0.65 -3.57
C LYS A 116 3.65 1.81 -4.04
N GLN A 117 4.24 2.85 -4.63
CA GLN A 117 3.47 3.92 -5.30
C GLN A 117 2.64 3.37 -6.46
N THR A 118 3.17 2.42 -7.23
CA THR A 118 2.46 1.81 -8.36
C THR A 118 1.28 0.96 -7.87
N THR A 119 1.40 0.27 -6.73
CA THR A 119 0.31 -0.51 -6.14
C THR A 119 -0.73 0.37 -5.46
N GLU A 120 -0.32 1.44 -4.77
CA GLU A 120 -1.24 2.45 -4.21
C GLU A 120 -1.99 3.20 -5.32
N VAL A 121 -1.30 3.63 -6.38
CA VAL A 121 -1.91 4.23 -7.57
C VAL A 121 -2.82 3.24 -8.27
N ALA A 122 -2.45 1.97 -8.41
CA ALA A 122 -3.34 0.96 -9.02
C ALA A 122 -4.61 0.73 -8.19
N MET A 123 -4.51 0.71 -6.86
CA MET A 123 -5.69 0.65 -5.97
C MET A 123 -6.54 1.90 -6.07
N GLN A 124 -5.92 3.09 -6.09
CA GLN A 124 -6.63 4.36 -6.22
C GLN A 124 -7.36 4.44 -7.57
N VAL A 125 -6.68 4.11 -8.68
CA VAL A 125 -7.27 4.03 -10.02
C VAL A 125 -8.41 3.01 -10.04
N SER A 126 -8.27 1.85 -9.38
CA SER A 126 -9.36 0.86 -9.30
C SER A 126 -10.59 1.40 -8.56
N ASN A 127 -10.38 2.14 -7.46
CA ASN A 127 -11.48 2.76 -6.71
C ASN A 127 -12.15 3.87 -7.51
N GLU A 128 -11.37 4.77 -8.13
CA GLU A 128 -11.86 5.83 -9.01
C GLU A 128 -12.61 5.24 -10.22
N THR A 129 -12.13 4.12 -10.77
CA THR A 129 -12.83 3.40 -11.86
C THR A 129 -14.18 2.89 -11.39
N HIS A 130 -14.28 2.38 -10.15
CA HIS A 130 -15.54 1.91 -9.58
C HIS A 130 -16.52 3.06 -9.34
N GLU A 131 -16.05 4.21 -8.83
CA GLU A 131 -16.87 5.41 -8.66
C GLU A 131 -17.38 5.95 -10.01
N ILE A 132 -16.53 5.97 -11.04
CA ILE A 132 -16.94 6.37 -12.40
C ILE A 132 -18.01 5.42 -12.95
N GLU A 133 -17.87 4.11 -12.74
CA GLU A 133 -18.86 3.11 -13.17
C GLU A 133 -20.22 3.33 -12.48
N ASP A 134 -20.22 3.63 -11.18
CA ASP A 134 -21.44 3.90 -10.43
C ASP A 134 -22.09 5.21 -10.88
N LEU A 135 -21.30 6.29 -11.04
CA LEU A 135 -21.79 7.57 -11.55
C LEU A 135 -22.38 7.45 -12.95
N LYS A 136 -21.79 6.62 -13.83
CA LYS A 136 -22.36 6.33 -15.16
C LYS A 136 -23.73 5.69 -15.06
N LYS A 137 -23.91 4.71 -14.18
CA LYS A 137 -25.21 4.05 -13.96
C LYS A 137 -26.25 5.03 -13.43
N GLN A 138 -25.87 5.89 -12.49
CA GLN A 138 -26.77 6.94 -11.98
C GLN A 138 -27.19 7.91 -13.09
N LEU A 139 -26.24 8.34 -13.93
CA LEU A 139 -26.52 9.24 -15.05
C LEU A 139 -27.45 8.59 -16.08
N GLU A 140 -27.24 7.31 -16.40
CA GLU A 140 -28.10 6.55 -17.30
C GLU A 140 -29.53 6.43 -16.77
N TYR A 141 -29.67 6.14 -15.46
CA TYR A 141 -30.97 6.11 -14.80
C TYR A 141 -31.71 7.46 -14.89
N VAL A 142 -31.03 8.56 -14.56
CA VAL A 142 -31.61 9.90 -14.64
C VAL A 142 -31.95 10.29 -16.07
N TYR A 143 -31.10 9.94 -17.04
CA TYR A 143 -31.36 10.19 -18.45
C TYR A 143 -32.64 9.49 -18.92
N ASN A 144 -32.78 8.19 -18.63
CA ASN A 144 -33.98 7.43 -18.99
C ASN A 144 -35.25 8.03 -18.36
N TYR A 145 -35.18 8.42 -17.08
CA TYR A 145 -36.29 9.09 -16.40
C TYR A 145 -36.71 10.41 -17.08
N VAL A 146 -35.74 11.23 -17.49
CA VAL A 146 -36.01 12.50 -18.17
C VAL A 146 -36.64 12.26 -19.55
N VAL A 147 -36.16 11.26 -20.30
CA VAL A 147 -36.73 10.87 -21.59
C VAL A 147 -38.18 10.43 -21.43
N GLU A 148 -38.47 9.53 -20.49
CA GLU A 148 -39.84 9.07 -20.21
C GLU A 148 -40.76 10.23 -19.80
N SER A 149 -40.28 11.14 -18.94
CA SER A 149 -41.03 12.33 -18.53
C SER A 149 -41.33 13.28 -19.68
N TRP A 150 -40.37 13.44 -20.61
CA TRP A 150 -40.56 14.26 -21.79
C TRP A 150 -41.61 13.67 -22.74
N GLU A 151 -41.56 12.36 -22.99
CA GLU A 151 -42.57 11.67 -23.81
C GLU A 151 -43.97 11.78 -23.20
N HIS A 152 -44.09 11.65 -21.88
CA HIS A 152 -45.36 11.81 -21.18
C HIS A 152 -45.93 13.23 -21.34
N ASN A 153 -45.07 14.25 -21.29
CA ASN A 153 -45.47 15.63 -21.54
C ASN A 153 -45.98 15.85 -22.98
N GLN A 154 -45.38 15.20 -23.98
CA GLN A 154 -45.86 15.29 -25.36
C GLN A 154 -47.29 14.74 -25.49
N VAL A 155 -47.57 13.62 -24.82
CA VAL A 155 -48.92 13.03 -24.78
C VAL A 155 -49.92 13.98 -24.11
N ILE A 156 -49.58 14.54 -22.95
CA ILE A 156 -50.42 15.53 -22.26
C ILE A 156 -50.71 16.73 -23.15
N ASN A 157 -49.69 17.28 -23.81
CA ASN A 157 -49.86 18.42 -24.71
C ASN A 157 -50.79 18.12 -25.89
N LYS A 158 -50.73 16.90 -26.44
CA LYS A 158 -51.65 16.46 -27.49
C LYS A 158 -53.09 16.41 -26.97
N ILE A 159 -53.31 15.78 -25.81
CA ILE A 159 -54.64 15.69 -25.19
C ILE A 159 -55.21 17.10 -24.90
N ASN A 160 -54.39 17.99 -24.36
CA ASN A 160 -54.81 19.37 -24.06
C ASN A 160 -55.22 20.14 -25.32
N ARG A 161 -54.53 19.92 -26.44
CA ARG A 161 -54.90 20.51 -27.73
C ARG A 161 -56.26 20.00 -28.20
N GLU A 162 -56.47 18.69 -28.20
CA GLU A 162 -57.74 18.06 -28.59
C GLU A 162 -58.91 18.55 -27.70
N LEU A 163 -58.70 18.63 -26.39
CA LEU A 163 -59.69 19.19 -25.45
C LEU A 163 -60.02 20.66 -25.76
N THR A 164 -59.00 21.47 -26.10
CA THR A 164 -59.19 22.88 -26.45
C THR A 164 -60.04 23.01 -27.72
N GLU A 165 -59.77 22.19 -28.74
CA GLU A 165 -60.54 22.17 -29.98
C GLU A 165 -62.00 21.75 -29.73
N GLN A 166 -62.23 20.70 -28.94
CA GLN A 166 -63.57 20.25 -28.57
C GLN A 166 -64.36 21.32 -27.79
N ASN A 167 -63.71 21.96 -26.81
CA ASN A 167 -64.33 23.03 -26.03
C ASN A 167 -64.71 24.22 -26.90
N ASN A 168 -63.85 24.62 -27.84
CA ASN A 168 -64.17 25.67 -28.79
C ASN A 168 -65.35 25.29 -29.69
N ALA A 169 -65.38 24.06 -30.23
CA ALA A 169 -66.47 23.59 -31.07
C ALA A 169 -67.83 23.56 -30.34
N LEU A 170 -67.84 23.26 -29.04
CA LEU A 170 -69.04 23.30 -28.21
C LEU A 170 -69.50 24.75 -27.90
N LYS A 171 -68.55 25.68 -27.77
CA LYS A 171 -68.85 27.08 -27.44
C LYS A 171 -69.50 27.87 -28.59
N TYR A 172 -69.28 27.43 -29.83
CA TYR A 172 -69.85 28.04 -31.04
C TYR A 172 -70.97 27.19 -31.69
N LYS A 173 -71.50 26.21 -30.94
CA LYS A 173 -72.74 25.49 -31.26
C LYS A 173 -73.92 26.15 -30.58
#